data_AF-A0A1W9V3G7-F1
#
_entry.id   AF-A0A1W9V3G7-F1
#
_cell.length_a   1.000
_cell.length_b   1.000
_cell.length_c   1.000
_cell.angle_alpha   90.00
_cell.angle_beta   90.00
_cell.angle_gamma   90.00
#
_symmetry.space_group_name_H-M   'P 1'
#
loop_
_entity.id
_entity.type
_entity.pdbx_description
1 polymer ?
#
loop_
_entity_poly.entity_id
_entity_poly.type
_entity_poly.pdbx_seq_one_letter_code
_entity_poly.pdbx_strand_id
1 'polypeptide(L)' 'MKYREPFTVFSRKLKSAKRVWYYQTYDQKGHRTSALSTGQLTKSAARAICRTLEKEGNQVGPYDIF' A
#
# COMPACT_ATOMS: atom_id res chain seq x y z
N MET A 1 14.41 -8.67 18.31
CA MET A 1 13.55 -8.86 17.13
C MET A 1 13.43 -7.54 16.39
N LYS A 2 13.78 -7.47 15.09
CA LYS A 2 13.48 -6.30 14.26
C LYS A 2 12.02 -6.40 13.83
N TYR A 3 11.17 -5.49 14.30
CA TYR A 3 9.81 -5.36 13.77
C TYR A 3 9.91 -5.06 12.28
N ARG A 4 9.42 -5.96 11.44
CA ARG A 4 9.37 -5.77 10.00
C ARG A 4 8.00 -5.22 9.68
N GLU A 5 7.94 -3.99 9.19
CA GLU A 5 6.67 -3.40 8.76
C GLU A 5 6.01 -4.33 7.72
N PRO A 6 4.73 -4.68 7.88
CA PRO A 6 4.02 -5.63 7.04
C PRO A 6 3.79 -5.10 5.61
N PHE A 7 3.91 -3.78 5.43
CA PHE A 7 3.77 -3.11 4.16
C PHE A 7 4.75 -1.94 4.06
N THR A 8 5.14 -1.60 2.84
CA THR A 8 5.97 -0.43 2.53
C THR A 8 5.13 0.61 1.81
N VAL A 9 5.11 1.85 2.31
CA VAL A 9 4.36 2.96 1.69
C VAL A 9 5.33 3.94 1.05
N PHE A 10 5.17 4.21 -0.23
CA PHE A 10 6.03 5.14 -0.97
C PHE A 10 5.23 6.03 -1.91
N SER A 11 5.71 7.25 -2.11
CA SER A 11 5.06 8.20 -3.01
C SER A 11 5.64 8.09 -4.41
N ARG A 12 4.78 8.10 -5.44
CA ARG A 12 5.18 8.24 -6.83
C ARG A 12 4.67 9.58 -7.37
N LYS A 13 5.55 10.33 -8.01
CA LYS A 13 5.16 11.54 -8.75
C LYS A 13 4.57 11.11 -10.09
N LEU A 14 3.34 11.52 -10.37
CA LEU A 14 2.74 11.38 -11.68
C LEU A 14 3.26 12.47 -12.61
N LYS A 15 3.19 12.22 -13.93
CA LYS A 15 3.53 13.22 -14.96
C LYS A 15 2.71 14.52 -14.84
N SER A 16 1.52 14.44 -14.24
CA SER A 16 0.60 15.56 -13.99
C SER A 16 0.95 16.38 -12.72
N ALA A 17 2.18 16.31 -12.21
CA ALA A 17 2.64 16.94 -10.96
C ALA A 17 1.92 16.49 -9.66
N LYS A 18 0.87 15.66 -9.76
CA LYS A 18 0.20 15.06 -8.61
C LYS A 18 1.08 13.97 -7.97
N ARG A 19 1.11 13.92 -6.64
CA ARG A 19 1.78 12.87 -5.87
C ARG A 19 0.75 11.84 -5.44
N VAL A 20 0.91 10.60 -5.86
CA VAL A 20 0.07 9.48 -5.44
C VAL A 20 0.86 8.55 -4.54
N TRP A 21 0.21 8.07 -3.48
CA TRP A 21 0.79 7.14 -2.54
C TRP A 21 0.50 5.69 -2.95
N TYR A 22 1.56 4.93 -3.11
CA TYR A 22 1.52 3.50 -3.36
C TYR A 22 1.89 2.74 -2.10
N TYR A 23 1.39 1.52 -2.00
CA TYR A 23 1.78 0.57 -0.97
C TYR A 23 2.22 -0.74 -1.62
N GLN A 24 3.10 -1.46 -0.94
CA GLN A 24 3.61 -2.75 -1.38
C GLN A 24 3.63 -3.68 -0.17
N THR A 25 3.02 -4.86 -0.32
CA THR A 25 2.96 -5.87 0.74
C THR A 25 3.98 -6.96 0.47
N TYR A 26 4.06 -7.93 1.39
CA TYR A 26 4.86 -9.13 1.23
C TYR A 26 3.92 -10.34 1.04
N ASP A 27 4.29 -11.25 0.15
CA ASP A 27 3.62 -12.54 0.02
C ASP A 27 3.99 -13.47 1.18
N GLN A 28 3.34 -14.64 1.25
CA GLN A 28 3.62 -15.66 2.27
C GLN A 28 5.05 -16.23 2.18
N LYS A 29 5.74 -16.04 1.05
CA LYS A 29 7.14 -16.45 0.83
C LYS A 29 8.13 -15.33 1.15
N GLY A 30 7.65 -14.16 1.61
CA GLY A 30 8.45 -12.99 1.94
C GLY A 30 8.92 -12.17 0.74
N HIS A 31 8.42 -12.46 -0.47
CA HIS A 31 8.66 -11.66 -1.66
C HIS A 31 7.77 -10.42 -1.67
N ARG A 32 8.25 -9.36 -2.32
CA ARG A 32 7.48 -8.13 -2.49
C ARG A 32 6.39 -8.36 -3.55
N THR A 33 5.15 -8.03 -3.23
CA THR A 33 4.02 -8.09 -4.17
C THR A 33 4.02 -6.88 -5.11
N SER A 34 3.11 -6.84 -6.07
CA SER A 34 2.92 -5.68 -6.94
C SER A 34 2.60 -4.43 -6.12
N ALA A 35 3.19 -3.30 -6.50
CA ALA A 35 2.86 -2.03 -5.87
C ALA A 35 1.44 -1.58 -6.25
N LEU A 36 0.61 -1.35 -5.24
CA LEU A 36 -0.79 -0.97 -5.40
C LEU A 36 -0.97 0.52 -5.07
N SER A 37 -1.76 1.21 -5.88
CA SER A 37 -2.10 2.61 -5.63
C SER A 37 -3.14 2.67 -4.52
N THR A 38 -2.90 3.50 -3.50
CA THR A 38 -3.96 3.82 -2.52
C THR A 38 -4.93 4.87 -3.06
N GLY A 39 -4.63 5.50 -4.21
CA GLY A 39 -5.37 6.64 -4.74
C GLY A 39 -5.24 7.92 -3.92
N GLN A 40 -4.53 7.87 -2.79
CA GLN A 40 -4.41 8.99 -1.85
C GLN A 40 -3.26 9.93 -2.20
N LEU A 41 -3.43 11.21 -1.88
CA LEU A 41 -2.44 12.26 -2.09
C LEU A 41 -1.56 12.52 -0.86
N THR A 42 -1.99 12.05 0.32
CA THR A 42 -1.33 12.23 1.62
C THR A 42 -0.87 10.90 2.22
N LYS A 43 0.26 10.95 2.95
CA LYS A 43 0.87 9.77 3.60
C LYS A 43 -0.05 9.17 4.67
N SER A 44 -0.71 10.05 5.42
CA SER A 44 -1.59 9.68 6.52
C SER A 44 -2.81 8.90 6.03
N ALA A 45 -3.48 9.41 4.98
CA ALA A 45 -4.63 8.73 4.38
C ALA A 45 -4.23 7.36 3.79
N ALA A 46 -3.11 7.29 3.08
CA ALA A 46 -2.59 6.03 2.54
C ALA A 46 -2.31 4.99 3.64
N ARG A 47 -1.73 5.41 4.78
CA ARG A 47 -1.48 4.53 5.92
C ARG A 47 -2.76 4.08 6.62
N ALA A 48 -3.75 4.95 6.74
CA ALA A 48 -5.05 4.60 7.32
C ALA A 48 -5.70 3.48 6.50
N ILE A 49 -5.69 3.61 5.16
CA ILE A 49 -6.17 2.57 4.25
C ILE A 49 -5.38 1.28 4.40
N CYS A 50 -4.05 1.33 4.43
CA CYS A 50 -3.24 0.11 4.62
C CYS A 50 -3.58 -0.63 5.92
N ARG A 51 -3.83 0.12 7.01
CA ARG A 51 -4.22 -0.45 8.31
C ARG A 51 -5.63 -1.06 8.29
N THR A 52 -6.58 -0.45 7.59
CA THR A 52 -7.93 -1.03 7.45
C THR A 52 -7.88 -2.32 6.63
N LEU A 53 -7.14 -2.32 5.52
CA LEU A 53 -6.95 -3.51 4.67
C LEU A 53 -6.25 -4.65 5.43
N GLU A 54 -5.24 -4.33 6.23
CA GLU A 54 -4.57 -5.30 7.11
C GLU A 54 -5.53 -5.88 8.16
N LYS A 55 -6.35 -5.03 8.79
CA LYS A 55 -7.30 -5.46 9.82
C LYS A 55 -8.44 -6.31 9.25
N GLU A 56 -8.88 -6.04 8.03
CA GLU A 56 -9.91 -6.81 7.34
C GLU A 56 -9.41 -8.19 6.87
N GLY A 57 -8.14 -8.53 7.12
CA GLY A 57 -7.55 -9.82 6.72
C GLY A 57 -7.44 -9.97 5.20
N ASN A 58 -7.72 -8.89 4.47
CA ASN A 58 -7.83 -8.91 3.04
C ASN A 58 -6.44 -8.58 2.49
N GLN A 59 -5.71 -9.64 2.10
CA GLN A 59 -4.60 -9.50 1.16
C GLN A 59 -5.20 -9.00 -0.16
N VAL A 60 -5.53 -7.70 -0.23
CA VAL A 60 -6.28 -7.15 -1.35
C VAL A 60 -5.39 -7.20 -2.57
N GLY A 61 -5.61 -8.26 -3.35
CA GLY A 61 -5.19 -8.37 -4.71
C GLY A 61 -5.85 -7.30 -5.57
N PRO A 62 -5.38 -7.14 -6.81
CA PRO A 62 -5.47 -5.91 -7.60
C PRO A 62 -6.88 -5.41 -8.02
N TYR A 63 -8.00 -5.93 -7.51
CA TYR A 63 -9.34 -5.73 -8.12
C TYR A 63 -10.55 -5.47 -7.20
N ASP A 64 -10.40 -5.09 -5.93
CA ASP A 64 -11.59 -4.88 -5.05
C ASP A 64 -11.87 -3.43 -4.63
N ILE A 65 -11.29 -2.44 -5.30
CA ILE A 65 -11.67 -1.03 -5.09
C ILE A 65 -11.83 -0.29 -6.43
N PHE A 66 -12.92 -0.60 -7.14
CA PHE A 66 -13.56 0.29 -8.12
C PHE A 66 -15.08 0.14 -8.01
#